data_AF-A0A8K0U3V6-F1
#
_entry.id   AF-A0A8K0U3V6-F1
#
_cell.length_a   1.000
_cell.length_b   1.000
_cell.length_c   1.000
_cell.angle_alpha   90.00
_cell.angle_beta   90.00
_cell.angle_gamma   90.00
#
_symmetry.space_group_name_H-M   'P 1'
#
loop_
_entity.id
_entity.type
_entity.pdbx_description
1 polymer ?
#
loop_
_entity_poly.entity_id
_entity_poly.type
_entity_poly.pdbx_seq_one_letter_code
_entity_poly.pdbx_strand_id
1 'polypeptide(L)'
;MTWFSVALRRTVFLEALEFPPLGDGLLSAGRSLSPLRKRHRSASLNTMHSSESLVSSAHEPLVPYRDQDYYMSDGSCVLRVGNTLFNVHRTILSRDASFFSTLFTLPQGNVTEEGASDENPIVLQGDAPHEFRHFLWSLYALPHEVMMVRSSKVDLNRLIDIAKVSNKYSFKSIESWALDAIQEYVDQKPCPLFDSIPLGFPFATNSPSSALLDSKRQISRLIRLAQMCGHARLLDTMIALLRQLMSVSLHFSYLAMSLADELDLRDLRGAAYMEVLQRSVFICGQDDEGEGLLEGEVQESSEGLDRLVVSRSQQLRLLSGYHRLSKAWERLRAVPLPFDHAPSCGATWHQHGCTQSWSEFWKEKTRADGVLSLGAANVVGRLHVILKEFDKWGSATYMHHDCKSAAKRTILETIQRIQDALPDYFHESGEY
;
A
#
# COMPACT_ATOMS: atom_id res chain seq x y z
N MET A 1 18.29 -35.31 -9.35
CA MET A 1 17.27 -35.65 -10.38
C MET A 1 15.85 -35.31 -9.92
N THR A 2 15.64 -34.18 -9.25
CA THR A 2 14.32 -33.77 -8.71
C THR A 2 13.90 -32.34 -9.13
N TRP A 3 14.62 -31.73 -10.07
CA TRP A 3 14.31 -30.39 -10.60
C TRP A 3 13.54 -30.38 -11.93
N PHE A 4 13.42 -31.54 -12.60
CA PHE A 4 12.71 -31.66 -13.88
C PHE A 4 11.20 -31.89 -13.73
N SER A 5 10.70 -32.20 -12.53
CA SER A 5 9.29 -32.58 -12.32
C SER A 5 8.34 -31.39 -12.11
N VAL A 6 8.87 -30.21 -11.72
CA VAL A 6 8.04 -29.02 -11.42
C VAL A 6 7.70 -28.23 -12.68
N ALA A 7 8.58 -28.21 -13.69
CA ALA A 7 8.36 -27.50 -14.94
C ALA A 7 7.28 -28.14 -15.83
N LEU A 8 7.13 -29.47 -15.77
CA LEU A 8 6.19 -30.21 -16.62
C LEU A 8 4.73 -30.12 -16.13
N ARG A 9 4.47 -29.69 -14.89
CA ARG A 9 3.12 -29.63 -14.30
C ARG A 9 2.42 -28.28 -14.46
N ARG A 10 3.16 -27.21 -14.81
CA ARG A 10 2.55 -25.89 -15.10
C ARG A 10 1.83 -25.85 -16.46
N THR A 11 2.13 -26.77 -17.37
CA THR A 11 1.52 -26.81 -18.71
C THR A 11 0.17 -27.54 -18.75
N VAL A 12 -0.12 -28.40 -17.77
CA VAL A 12 -1.31 -29.28 -17.80
C VAL A 12 -2.57 -28.61 -17.19
N PHE A 13 -2.43 -27.52 -16.44
CA PHE A 13 -3.56 -26.92 -15.72
C PHE A 13 -4.29 -25.79 -16.48
N LEU A 14 -3.83 -25.42 -17.69
CA LEU A 14 -4.45 -24.37 -18.52
C LEU A 14 -5.44 -24.92 -19.56
N GLU A 15 -5.63 -26.23 -19.66
CA GLU A 15 -6.55 -26.87 -20.62
C GLU A 15 -8.00 -27.03 -20.11
N ALA A 16 -8.32 -26.54 -18.90
CA ALA A 16 -9.62 -26.74 -18.25
C ALA A 16 -10.55 -25.50 -18.20
N LEU A 17 -10.35 -24.52 -19.08
CA LEU A 17 -11.28 -23.40 -19.27
C LEU A 17 -11.85 -23.42 -20.70
N GLU A 18 -12.65 -24.45 -21.00
CA GLU A 18 -13.49 -24.47 -22.20
C GLU A 18 -14.73 -23.56 -21.98
N PHE A 19 -14.83 -22.52 -22.80
CA PHE A 19 -16.03 -21.68 -22.93
C PHE A 19 -17.09 -22.41 -23.78
N PRO A 20 -18.40 -22.34 -23.44
CA PRO A 20 -19.45 -22.81 -24.35
C PRO A 20 -19.65 -21.82 -25.52
N PRO A 21 -20.06 -22.29 -26.71
CA PRO A 21 -20.12 -21.45 -27.90
C PRO A 21 -21.35 -20.54 -27.93
N LEU A 22 -21.15 -19.32 -28.42
CA LEU A 22 -22.20 -18.39 -28.84
C LEU A 22 -22.88 -18.93 -30.10
N GLY A 23 -24.21 -19.09 -30.04
CA GLY A 23 -25.05 -19.41 -31.20
C GLY A 23 -25.76 -18.17 -31.73
N ASP A 24 -25.48 -17.82 -32.98
CA ASP A 24 -26.21 -16.82 -33.77
C ASP A 24 -27.60 -17.34 -34.17
N GLY A 25 -28.59 -16.43 -34.14
CA GLY A 25 -30.01 -16.74 -34.24
C GLY A 25 -30.63 -16.71 -35.63
N LEU A 26 -31.96 -16.95 -35.70
CA LEU A 26 -32.84 -16.38 -36.73
C LEU A 26 -34.35 -16.59 -36.42
N LEU A 27 -35.04 -15.45 -36.28
CA LEU A 27 -36.42 -15.05 -36.67
C LEU A 27 -37.66 -15.97 -36.42
N SER A 28 -38.67 -15.44 -35.72
CA SER A 28 -40.02 -15.17 -36.32
C SER A 28 -41.03 -14.52 -35.35
N ALA A 29 -41.58 -13.39 -35.83
CA ALA A 29 -42.84 -12.68 -35.56
C ALA A 29 -43.86 -13.15 -34.47
N GLY A 30 -44.21 -12.20 -33.59
CA GLY A 30 -45.53 -11.57 -33.54
C GLY A 30 -46.66 -12.21 -32.70
N ARG A 31 -47.03 -11.56 -31.59
CA ARG A 31 -48.38 -11.00 -31.34
C ARG A 31 -48.51 -10.35 -29.96
N SER A 32 -49.05 -9.13 -29.99
CA SER A 32 -49.62 -8.37 -28.86
C SER A 32 -50.71 -9.17 -28.14
N LEU A 33 -50.83 -8.99 -26.81
CA LEU A 33 -52.08 -8.73 -26.06
C LEU A 33 -51.80 -8.70 -24.55
N SER A 34 -52.19 -7.61 -23.90
CA SER A 34 -52.48 -7.49 -22.46
C SER A 34 -53.96 -7.08 -22.31
N PRO A 35 -54.57 -6.96 -21.12
CA PRO A 35 -54.41 -7.63 -19.81
C PRO A 35 -55.76 -8.22 -19.31
N LEU A 36 -55.82 -8.83 -18.10
CA LEU A 36 -56.85 -8.59 -17.03
C LEU A 36 -57.11 -9.77 -16.06
N ARG A 37 -57.39 -9.34 -14.81
CA ARG A 37 -58.16 -9.96 -13.69
C ARG A 37 -57.46 -11.02 -12.81
N LYS A 38 -57.16 -10.73 -11.53
CA LYS A 38 -58.01 -10.39 -10.34
C LYS A 38 -58.70 -11.62 -9.75
N ARG A 39 -58.26 -12.04 -8.55
CA ARG A 39 -58.97 -12.73 -7.43
C ARG A 39 -57.89 -13.29 -6.46
N HIS A 40 -58.07 -13.42 -5.16
CA HIS A 40 -59.07 -12.95 -4.22
C HIS A 40 -58.44 -13.05 -2.83
N ARG A 41 -58.80 -12.09 -1.98
CA ARG A 41 -58.54 -11.94 -0.55
C ARG A 41 -59.14 -13.11 0.25
N SER A 42 -58.40 -13.63 1.23
CA SER A 42 -58.95 -14.27 2.44
C SER A 42 -58.20 -13.75 3.67
N ALA A 43 -58.99 -13.28 4.62
CA ALA A 43 -58.60 -12.76 5.92
C ALA A 43 -59.04 -13.74 7.01
N SER A 44 -58.25 -13.87 8.08
CA SER A 44 -58.66 -14.06 9.49
C SER A 44 -57.38 -14.08 10.34
N LEU A 45 -57.14 -13.08 11.22
CA LEU A 45 -57.53 -13.03 12.66
C LEU A 45 -57.02 -14.28 13.41
N ASN A 46 -56.23 -14.24 14.49
CA ASN A 46 -55.73 -13.24 15.44
C ASN A 46 -54.57 -13.92 16.21
N THR A 47 -53.64 -13.17 16.83
CA THR A 47 -53.26 -13.26 18.27
C THR A 47 -52.01 -12.41 18.58
N MET A 48 -52.28 -11.27 19.23
CA MET A 48 -51.57 -10.56 20.31
C MET A 48 -50.02 -10.52 20.41
N HIS A 49 -49.55 -9.26 20.40
CA HIS A 49 -48.57 -8.62 21.29
C HIS A 49 -47.21 -9.29 21.55
N SER A 50 -46.17 -8.69 20.96
CA SER A 50 -44.93 -8.37 21.69
C SER A 50 -44.30 -7.14 21.04
N SER A 51 -44.42 -6.02 21.74
CA SER A 51 -43.76 -4.76 21.43
C SER A 51 -42.30 -4.87 21.82
N GLU A 52 -41.42 -5.17 20.86
CA GLU A 52 -39.98 -4.96 21.03
C GLU A 52 -39.61 -3.55 20.57
N SER A 53 -39.45 -2.73 21.60
CA SER A 53 -38.88 -1.40 21.58
C SER A 53 -37.57 -1.35 20.79
N LEU A 54 -37.56 -0.49 19.77
CA LEU A 54 -36.34 0.09 19.22
C LEU A 54 -35.63 0.85 20.36
N VAL A 55 -34.64 0.20 20.97
CA VAL A 55 -33.66 0.89 21.84
C VAL A 55 -32.75 1.67 20.90
N SER A 56 -33.23 2.84 20.47
CA SER A 56 -32.35 3.93 20.09
C SER A 56 -31.60 4.29 21.35
N SER A 57 -30.35 3.83 21.47
CA SER A 57 -29.45 4.24 22.54
C SER A 57 -29.19 5.74 22.39
N ALA A 58 -30.07 6.54 23.01
CA ALA A 58 -29.78 7.91 23.32
C ALA A 58 -28.52 7.89 24.20
N HIS A 59 -27.40 8.35 23.65
CA HIS A 59 -26.24 8.69 24.45
C HIS A 59 -26.70 9.75 25.46
N GLU A 60 -26.86 9.37 26.73
CA GLU A 60 -26.82 10.36 27.80
C GLU A 60 -25.52 11.15 27.64
N PRO A 61 -25.56 12.50 27.65
CA PRO A 61 -24.34 13.28 27.61
C PRO A 61 -23.55 12.98 28.89
N LEU A 62 -22.53 12.13 28.76
CA LEU A 62 -21.58 11.90 29.83
C LEU A 62 -21.04 13.26 30.25
N VAL A 63 -21.15 13.57 31.54
CA VAL A 63 -20.60 14.80 32.09
C VAL A 63 -19.09 14.77 31.84
N PRO A 64 -18.51 15.81 31.22
CA PRO A 64 -17.07 15.87 31.01
C PRO A 64 -16.33 15.84 32.34
N TYR A 65 -15.22 15.12 32.42
CA TYR A 65 -14.38 15.10 33.61
C TYR A 65 -13.08 15.87 33.38
N ARG A 66 -12.54 16.48 34.45
CA ARG A 66 -11.29 17.23 34.42
C ARG A 66 -10.10 16.29 34.34
N ASP A 67 -9.14 16.62 33.49
CA ASP A 67 -7.90 15.86 33.39
C ASP A 67 -7.08 15.95 34.69
N GLN A 68 -6.37 14.88 35.04
CA GLN A 68 -5.60 14.83 36.30
C GLN A 68 -4.28 15.61 36.20
N ASP A 69 -3.66 15.61 35.01
CA ASP A 69 -2.33 16.17 34.80
C ASP A 69 -2.39 17.59 34.20
N TYR A 70 -3.37 17.83 33.32
CA TYR A 70 -3.47 19.04 32.52
C TYR A 70 -4.77 19.82 32.79
N TYR A 71 -5.14 19.93 34.05
CA TYR A 71 -6.16 20.86 34.53
C TYR A 71 -5.55 21.83 35.56
N MET A 72 -4.96 22.91 35.06
CA MET A 72 -4.20 23.87 35.85
C MET A 72 -5.14 24.84 36.58
N SER A 73 -4.83 25.19 37.83
CA SER A 73 -5.63 26.16 38.59
C SER A 73 -5.48 27.59 38.05
N ASP A 74 -4.33 27.90 37.45
CA ASP A 74 -3.97 29.15 36.79
C ASP A 74 -4.18 29.12 35.26
N GLY A 75 -4.78 28.03 34.75
CA GLY A 75 -5.13 27.91 33.33
C GLY A 75 -6.09 29.01 32.89
N SER A 76 -5.89 29.49 31.66
CA SER A 76 -6.65 30.59 31.04
C SER A 76 -7.51 30.13 29.86
N CYS A 77 -7.56 28.82 29.61
CA CYS A 77 -8.27 28.23 28.48
C CYS A 77 -8.72 26.81 28.80
N VAL A 78 -10.04 26.60 28.83
CA VAL A 78 -10.64 25.27 28.95
C VAL A 78 -10.90 24.69 27.57
N LEU A 79 -10.27 23.55 27.29
CA LEU A 79 -10.44 22.77 26.06
C LEU A 79 -11.16 21.47 26.39
N ARG A 80 -12.05 21.01 25.51
CA ARG A 80 -12.71 19.71 25.61
C ARG A 80 -12.26 18.79 24.48
N VAL A 81 -11.67 17.65 24.82
CA VAL A 81 -11.32 16.57 23.88
C VAL A 81 -12.10 15.33 24.29
N GLY A 82 -13.03 14.87 23.44
CA GLY A 82 -13.95 13.79 23.80
C GLY A 82 -14.74 14.10 25.08
N ASN A 83 -14.54 13.29 26.12
CA ASN A 83 -15.16 13.49 27.43
C ASN A 83 -14.22 14.05 28.52
N THR A 84 -13.06 14.59 28.13
CA THR A 84 -12.05 15.14 29.04
C THR A 84 -11.91 16.65 28.86
N LEU A 85 -11.89 17.38 29.97
CA LEU A 85 -11.59 18.82 30.03
C LEU A 85 -10.13 19.04 30.41
N PHE A 86 -9.47 19.92 29.67
CA PHE A 86 -8.11 20.39 29.89
C PHE A 86 -8.15 21.87 30.19
N ASN A 87 -7.55 22.32 31.29
CA ASN A 87 -7.39 23.75 31.58
C ASN A 87 -5.90 24.10 31.48
N VAL A 88 -5.55 24.89 30.46
CA VAL A 88 -4.16 25.18 30.08
C VAL A 88 -3.95 26.66 29.78
N HIS A 89 -2.72 27.08 29.53
CA HIS A 89 -2.37 28.48 29.33
C HIS A 89 -2.55 28.90 27.86
N ARG A 90 -3.38 29.94 27.60
CA ARG A 90 -3.53 30.54 26.26
C ARG A 90 -2.18 30.94 25.66
N THR A 91 -1.26 31.42 26.48
CA THR A 91 0.09 31.83 26.05
C THR A 91 0.92 30.67 25.52
N ILE A 92 0.78 29.47 26.08
CA ILE A 92 1.47 28.26 25.63
C ILE A 92 0.85 27.75 24.33
N LEU A 93 -0.50 27.73 24.27
CA LEU A 93 -1.22 27.35 23.05
C LEU A 93 -0.98 28.32 21.89
N SER A 94 -0.72 29.61 22.17
CA SER A 94 -0.48 30.62 21.13
C SER A 94 0.95 30.62 20.57
N ARG A 95 1.83 29.74 21.06
CA ARG A 95 3.20 29.62 20.53
C ARG A 95 3.20 29.17 19.07
N ASP A 96 4.32 29.40 18.39
CA ASP A 96 4.59 28.84 17.06
C ASP A 96 3.59 29.26 15.96
N ALA A 97 2.91 30.40 16.14
CA ALA A 97 1.84 30.87 15.26
C ALA A 97 0.77 29.77 15.00
N SER A 98 0.47 29.00 16.04
CA SER A 98 -0.47 27.89 15.98
C SER A 98 -1.86 28.30 15.52
N PHE A 99 -2.69 27.30 15.21
CA PHE A 99 -4.12 27.48 15.01
C PHE A 99 -4.78 28.27 16.16
N PHE A 100 -4.39 27.97 17.41
CA PHE A 100 -4.94 28.64 18.59
C PHE A 100 -4.55 30.12 18.67
N SER A 101 -3.34 30.48 18.23
CA SER A 101 -2.94 31.90 18.15
C SER A 101 -3.93 32.69 17.28
N THR A 102 -4.29 32.13 16.12
CA THR A 102 -5.29 32.75 15.24
C THR A 102 -6.67 32.75 15.89
N LEU A 103 -7.11 31.62 16.46
CA LEU A 103 -8.40 31.47 17.14
C LEU A 103 -8.63 32.55 18.20
N PHE A 104 -7.62 32.83 19.03
CA PHE A 104 -7.73 33.81 20.12
C PHE A 104 -7.70 35.27 19.65
N THR A 105 -7.28 35.54 18.41
CA THR A 105 -7.31 36.90 17.83
C THR A 105 -8.63 37.25 17.17
N LEU A 106 -9.50 36.26 16.94
CA LEU A 106 -10.79 36.49 16.29
C LEU A 106 -11.72 37.28 17.22
N PRO A 107 -12.47 38.27 16.70
CA PRO A 107 -13.39 39.05 17.51
C PRO A 107 -14.51 38.14 18.02
N GLN A 108 -14.56 37.97 19.34
CA GLN A 108 -15.63 37.26 20.01
C GLN A 108 -16.78 38.27 20.16
N GLY A 109 -17.95 37.97 19.62
CA GLY A 109 -19.11 38.87 19.65
C GLY A 109 -19.65 39.09 21.07
N ASN A 110 -20.94 39.45 21.20
CA ASN A 110 -21.57 39.66 22.51
C ASN A 110 -21.85 38.36 23.32
N VAL A 111 -21.14 37.26 23.03
CA VAL A 111 -21.33 35.95 23.68
C VAL A 111 -20.16 35.71 24.64
N THR A 112 -20.40 34.96 25.72
CA THR A 112 -19.35 34.50 26.64
C THR A 112 -18.20 33.86 25.87
N GLU A 113 -16.97 34.26 26.19
CA GLU A 113 -15.80 33.78 25.47
C GLU A 113 -15.72 32.24 25.48
N GLU A 114 -15.46 31.64 24.32
CA GLU A 114 -15.26 30.20 24.21
C GLU A 114 -13.95 29.82 24.94
N GLY A 115 -14.01 28.77 25.75
CA GLY A 115 -12.90 28.32 26.58
C GLY A 115 -12.72 29.08 27.89
N ALA A 116 -13.67 29.92 28.29
CA ALA A 116 -13.60 30.65 29.57
C ALA A 116 -14.03 29.82 30.79
N SER A 117 -14.84 28.77 30.61
CA SER A 117 -15.30 27.91 31.70
C SER A 117 -15.58 26.47 31.26
N ASP A 118 -15.84 25.59 32.21
CA ASP A 118 -16.20 24.19 31.98
C ASP A 118 -17.53 24.02 31.24
N GLU A 119 -18.44 24.98 31.40
CA GLU A 119 -19.75 25.02 30.74
C GLU A 119 -19.66 25.51 29.29
N ASN A 120 -18.61 26.27 28.95
CA ASN A 120 -18.37 26.79 27.61
C ASN A 120 -16.91 26.54 27.15
N PRO A 121 -16.45 25.28 27.05
CA PRO A 121 -15.08 24.96 26.65
C PRO A 121 -14.92 25.02 25.13
N ILE A 122 -13.69 25.21 24.64
CA ILE A 122 -13.40 25.04 23.21
C ILE A 122 -13.40 23.55 22.88
N VAL A 123 -14.30 23.11 21.99
CA VAL A 123 -14.47 21.69 21.68
C VAL A 123 -13.57 21.27 20.53
N LEU A 124 -12.59 20.41 20.83
CA LEU A 124 -11.65 19.85 19.88
C LEU A 124 -12.16 18.48 19.38
N GLN A 125 -12.62 18.46 18.13
CA GLN A 125 -13.19 17.26 17.51
C GLN A 125 -12.11 16.39 16.84
N GLY A 126 -12.23 15.06 16.97
CA GLY A 126 -11.41 14.09 16.25
C GLY A 126 -10.08 13.71 16.91
N ASP A 127 -9.74 14.28 18.07
CA ASP A 127 -8.56 13.85 18.84
C ASP A 127 -8.96 12.91 19.97
N ALA A 128 -8.08 11.96 20.27
CA ALA A 128 -8.22 11.16 21.48
C ALA A 128 -7.59 11.89 22.68
N PRO A 129 -8.18 11.82 23.89
CA PRO A 129 -7.64 12.49 25.06
C PRO A 129 -6.18 12.13 25.38
N HIS A 130 -5.77 10.88 25.15
CA HIS A 130 -4.38 10.45 25.39
C HIS A 130 -3.39 11.05 24.38
N GLU A 131 -3.76 11.14 23.10
CA GLU A 131 -2.95 11.80 22.06
C GLU A 131 -2.74 13.28 22.42
N PHE A 132 -3.81 13.94 22.88
CA PHE A 132 -3.75 15.34 23.31
C PHE A 132 -2.88 15.53 24.56
N ARG A 133 -2.90 14.60 25.53
CA ARG A 133 -1.97 14.62 26.68
C ARG A 133 -0.51 14.51 26.25
N HIS A 134 -0.20 13.63 25.29
CA HIS A 134 1.16 13.51 24.75
C HIS A 134 1.62 14.83 24.10
N PHE A 135 0.73 15.47 23.36
CA PHE A 135 0.98 16.80 22.80
C PHE A 135 1.18 17.87 23.89
N LEU A 136 0.31 17.97 24.89
CA LEU A 136 0.48 18.92 25.99
C LEU A 136 1.78 18.66 26.76
N TRP A 137 2.17 17.40 26.96
CA TRP A 137 3.48 17.10 27.52
C TRP A 137 4.60 17.74 26.71
N SER A 138 4.58 17.67 25.38
CA SER A 138 5.64 18.32 24.57
C SER A 138 5.71 19.85 24.74
N LEU A 139 4.60 20.50 25.07
CA LEU A 139 4.55 21.96 25.27
C LEU A 139 5.01 22.40 26.68
N TYR A 140 4.82 21.53 27.67
CA TYR A 140 5.09 21.82 29.08
C TYR A 140 6.34 21.12 29.63
N ALA A 141 6.87 20.12 28.92
CA ALA A 141 8.02 19.35 29.36
C ALA A 141 9.27 20.21 29.53
N LEU A 142 10.05 19.90 30.55
CA LEU A 142 11.33 20.53 30.80
C LEU A 142 12.42 19.93 29.90
N PRO A 143 13.50 20.67 29.57
CA PRO A 143 14.54 20.18 28.65
C PRO A 143 15.12 18.81 29.02
N HIS A 144 15.30 18.52 30.31
CA HIS A 144 15.82 17.22 30.75
C HIS A 144 14.84 16.06 30.53
N GLU A 145 13.53 16.30 30.64
CA GLU A 145 12.48 15.32 30.35
C GLU A 145 12.46 14.98 28.86
N VAL A 146 12.60 15.99 28.01
CA VAL A 146 12.74 15.84 26.56
C VAL A 146 14.00 15.05 26.20
N MET A 147 15.12 15.33 26.88
CA MET A 147 16.37 14.58 26.69
C MET A 147 16.26 13.12 27.14
N MET A 148 15.54 12.83 28.23
CA MET A 148 15.35 11.46 28.70
C MET A 148 14.63 10.59 27.67
N VAL A 149 13.62 11.13 26.98
CA VAL A 149 12.88 10.42 25.92
C VAL A 149 13.78 10.04 24.73
N ARG A 150 14.87 10.79 24.48
CA ARG A 150 15.87 10.43 23.47
C ARG A 150 16.86 9.35 23.92
N SER A 151 17.00 9.14 25.22
CA SER A 151 18.06 8.31 25.82
C SER A 151 17.61 6.93 26.33
N SER A 152 16.36 6.81 26.78
CA SER A 152 15.73 5.56 27.20
C SER A 152 14.64 5.21 26.21
N LYS A 153 14.52 3.92 25.83
CA LYS A 153 13.55 3.35 24.86
C LYS A 153 12.51 4.39 24.41
N VAL A 154 12.80 5.06 23.30
CA VAL A 154 11.95 6.11 22.74
C VAL A 154 10.52 5.59 22.71
N ASP A 155 9.59 6.27 23.39
CA ASP A 155 8.18 5.93 23.29
C ASP A 155 7.69 6.42 21.92
N LEU A 156 7.83 5.54 20.94
CA LEU A 156 7.46 5.80 19.55
C LEU A 156 5.99 6.19 19.43
N ASN A 157 5.11 5.60 20.24
CA ASN A 157 3.69 5.95 20.22
C ASN A 157 3.48 7.39 20.65
N ARG A 158 4.15 7.80 21.73
CA ARG A 158 4.11 9.19 22.20
C ARG A 158 4.58 10.17 21.13
N LEU A 159 5.69 9.89 20.44
CA LEU A 159 6.18 10.75 19.36
C LEU A 159 5.23 10.82 18.16
N ILE A 160 4.64 9.68 17.77
CA ILE A 160 3.63 9.62 16.71
C ILE A 160 2.43 10.52 17.06
N ASP A 161 1.93 10.41 18.29
CA ASP A 161 0.78 11.19 18.75
C ASP A 161 1.11 12.69 18.79
N ILE A 162 2.31 13.06 19.27
CA ILE A 162 2.78 14.45 19.27
C ILE A 162 2.86 14.99 17.84
N ALA A 163 3.49 14.28 16.91
CA ALA A 163 3.62 14.71 15.51
C ALA A 163 2.24 14.88 14.85
N LYS A 164 1.32 13.94 15.06
CA LYS A 164 -0.05 13.99 14.54
C LYS A 164 -0.83 15.21 15.04
N VAL A 165 -0.83 15.45 16.35
CA VAL A 165 -1.59 16.55 16.97
C VAL A 165 -0.94 17.90 16.68
N SER A 166 0.39 17.98 16.70
CA SER A 166 1.12 19.22 16.36
C SER A 166 0.92 19.62 14.89
N ASN A 167 0.91 18.68 13.94
CA ASN A 167 0.54 18.94 12.55
C ASN A 167 -0.88 19.51 12.44
N LYS A 168 -1.86 18.86 13.07
CA LYS A 168 -3.28 19.29 13.06
C LYS A 168 -3.47 20.72 13.56
N TYR A 169 -2.79 21.09 14.65
CA TYR A 169 -2.90 22.42 15.27
C TYR A 169 -1.83 23.41 14.80
N SER A 170 -1.04 23.05 13.78
CA SER A 170 -0.01 23.90 13.16
C SER A 170 1.13 24.34 14.10
N PHE A 171 1.56 23.46 15.00
CA PHE A 171 2.79 23.64 15.80
C PHE A 171 4.00 23.04 15.08
N LYS A 172 4.47 23.72 14.03
CA LYS A 172 5.53 23.25 13.12
C LYS A 172 6.84 22.89 13.80
N SER A 173 7.24 23.65 14.81
CA SER A 173 8.49 23.44 15.56
C SER A 173 8.43 22.14 16.37
N ILE A 174 7.28 21.85 16.98
CA ILE A 174 7.04 20.62 17.74
C ILE A 174 6.87 19.42 16.81
N GLU A 175 6.15 19.60 15.71
CA GLU A 175 5.99 18.60 14.65
C GLU A 175 7.36 18.16 14.11
N SER A 176 8.20 19.13 13.71
CA SER A 176 9.53 18.85 13.16
C SER A 176 10.40 18.13 14.19
N TRP A 177 10.41 18.58 15.44
CA TRP A 177 11.15 17.92 16.52
C TRP A 177 10.71 16.45 16.72
N ALA A 178 9.40 16.18 16.70
CA ALA A 178 8.89 14.83 16.88
C ALA A 178 9.24 13.92 15.70
N LEU A 179 9.12 14.43 14.47
CA LEU A 179 9.46 13.69 13.25
C LEU A 179 10.97 13.41 13.16
N ASP A 180 11.82 14.37 13.53
CA ASP A 180 13.27 14.16 13.59
C ASP A 180 13.65 13.10 14.63
N ALA A 181 13.01 13.12 15.80
CA ALA A 181 13.23 12.09 16.82
C ALA A 181 12.77 10.69 16.35
N ILE A 182 11.67 10.61 15.59
CA ILE A 182 11.22 9.36 14.95
C ILE A 182 12.23 8.91 13.89
N GLN A 183 12.73 9.82 13.07
CA GLN A 183 13.75 9.52 12.06
C GLN A 183 15.02 8.97 12.70
N GLU A 184 15.54 9.64 13.73
CA GLU A 184 16.70 9.18 14.51
C GLU A 184 16.48 7.78 15.08
N TYR A 185 15.27 7.47 15.55
CA TYR A 185 14.92 6.13 16.05
C TYR A 185 14.93 5.07 14.95
N VAL A 186 14.38 5.38 13.78
CA VAL A 186 14.33 4.46 12.63
C VAL A 186 15.72 4.24 12.02
N ASP A 187 16.59 5.26 12.02
CA ASP A 187 17.93 5.19 11.45
C ASP A 187 18.95 4.43 12.31
N GLN A 188 18.60 4.08 13.56
CA GLN A 188 19.45 3.23 14.42
C GLN A 188 19.70 1.87 13.76
N LYS A 189 20.91 1.32 13.92
CA LYS A 189 21.28 0.01 13.36
C LYS A 189 21.62 -0.99 14.47
N PRO A 190 20.96 -2.17 14.53
CA PRO A 190 19.80 -2.57 13.72
C PRO A 190 18.58 -1.69 14.01
N CYS A 191 17.69 -1.49 13.03
CA CYS A 191 16.50 -0.68 13.29
C CYS A 191 15.64 -1.39 14.32
N PRO A 192 15.21 -0.73 15.39
CA PRO A 192 14.49 -1.36 16.50
C PRO A 192 13.12 -1.92 16.09
N LEU A 193 12.57 -1.47 14.95
CA LEU A 193 11.39 -2.09 14.32
C LEU A 193 11.65 -3.54 13.84
N PHE A 194 12.92 -3.98 13.77
CA PHE A 194 13.33 -5.32 13.37
C PHE A 194 13.66 -6.26 14.52
N ASP A 195 13.76 -5.79 15.77
CA ASP A 195 14.11 -6.65 16.92
C ASP A 195 13.13 -7.82 17.10
N SER A 196 11.93 -7.68 16.51
CA SER A 196 10.84 -8.65 16.56
C SER A 196 10.74 -9.58 15.33
N ILE A 197 11.59 -9.39 14.30
CA ILE A 197 11.51 -10.12 13.03
C ILE A 197 12.85 -10.85 12.79
N PRO A 198 12.90 -12.20 12.86
CA PRO A 198 14.12 -12.94 12.56
C PRO A 198 14.42 -12.89 11.05
N LEU A 199 15.15 -11.86 10.63
CA LEU A 199 15.70 -11.73 9.28
C LEU A 199 16.87 -12.73 9.14
N GLY A 200 16.61 -13.95 8.63
CA GLY A 200 17.68 -14.87 8.25
C GLY A 200 17.43 -16.37 8.34
N PHE A 201 16.26 -16.83 8.81
CA PHE A 201 15.90 -18.25 8.83
C PHE A 201 14.54 -18.47 8.17
N PRO A 202 14.30 -19.61 7.47
CA PRO A 202 12.94 -19.98 7.09
C PRO A 202 12.10 -19.94 8.37
N PHE A 203 11.00 -19.20 8.33
CA PHE A 203 10.14 -18.89 9.48
C PHE A 203 10.05 -20.11 10.41
N ALA A 204 10.79 -20.07 11.52
CA ALA A 204 10.53 -21.00 12.61
C ALA A 204 9.17 -20.59 13.17
N THR A 205 8.25 -21.54 13.22
CA THR A 205 6.83 -21.47 13.60
C THR A 205 6.53 -20.93 15.01
N ASN A 206 7.50 -20.24 15.64
CA ASN A 206 7.44 -19.80 17.02
C ASN A 206 7.67 -18.30 17.21
N SER A 207 7.71 -17.48 16.14
CA SER A 207 7.55 -16.03 16.33
C SER A 207 6.09 -15.75 16.70
N PRO A 208 5.80 -15.13 17.87
CA PRO A 208 4.44 -14.91 18.31
C PRO A 208 3.73 -14.01 17.28
N SER A 209 2.57 -14.44 16.78
CA SER A 209 1.77 -13.69 15.80
C SER A 209 1.53 -12.22 16.19
N SER A 210 1.62 -11.89 17.49
CA SER A 210 1.56 -10.52 18.01
C SER A 210 2.72 -9.63 17.54
N ALA A 211 3.97 -10.12 17.52
CA ALA A 211 5.15 -9.34 17.17
C ALA A 211 5.13 -8.85 15.71
N LEU A 212 4.71 -9.72 14.80
CA LEU A 212 4.50 -9.38 13.40
C LEU A 212 3.36 -8.38 13.24
N LEU A 213 2.25 -8.57 13.96
CA LEU A 213 1.12 -7.65 13.93
C LEU A 213 1.50 -6.27 14.48
N ASP A 214 2.29 -6.20 15.54
CA ASP A 214 2.81 -4.96 16.12
C ASP A 214 3.71 -4.22 15.14
N SER A 215 4.64 -4.93 14.49
CA SER A 215 5.51 -4.37 13.47
C SER A 215 4.72 -3.82 12.28
N LYS A 216 3.73 -4.58 11.77
CA LYS A 216 2.81 -4.13 10.71
C LYS A 216 2.07 -2.86 11.11
N ARG A 217 1.51 -2.83 12.33
CA ARG A 217 0.80 -1.67 12.86
C ARG A 217 1.72 -0.45 12.94
N GLN A 218 2.91 -0.60 13.50
CA GLN A 218 3.88 0.49 13.61
C GLN A 218 4.32 1.03 12.26
N ILE A 219 4.72 0.16 11.31
CA ILE A 219 5.11 0.57 9.95
C ILE A 219 3.96 1.32 9.26
N SER A 220 2.74 0.80 9.36
CA SER A 220 1.57 1.42 8.75
C SER A 220 1.26 2.79 9.36
N ARG A 221 1.42 2.95 10.68
CA ARG A 221 1.21 4.24 11.38
C ARG A 221 2.28 5.25 10.97
N LEU A 222 3.54 4.84 10.88
CA LEU A 222 4.64 5.71 10.48
C LEU A 222 4.54 6.19 9.03
N ILE A 223 4.16 5.31 8.09
CA ILE A 223 3.96 5.71 6.69
C ILE A 223 2.78 6.69 6.57
N ARG A 224 1.65 6.42 7.24
CA ARG A 224 0.51 7.34 7.27
C ARG A 224 0.87 8.70 7.88
N LEU A 225 1.61 8.68 8.99
CA LEU A 225 2.08 9.90 9.65
C LEU A 225 3.01 10.71 8.74
N ALA A 226 4.01 10.05 8.13
CA ALA A 226 4.96 10.71 7.24
C ALA A 226 4.25 11.35 6.03
N GLN A 227 3.25 10.67 5.45
CA GLN A 227 2.43 11.20 4.37
C GLN A 227 1.56 12.38 4.84
N MET A 228 0.89 12.26 5.98
CA MET A 228 0.05 13.33 6.55
C MET A 228 0.86 14.61 6.83
N CYS A 229 2.05 14.46 7.41
CA CYS A 229 2.95 15.56 7.73
C CYS A 229 3.76 16.07 6.51
N GLY A 230 3.69 15.40 5.36
CA GLY A 230 4.51 15.73 4.18
C GLY A 230 6.02 15.56 4.41
N HIS A 231 6.42 14.67 5.33
CA HIS A 231 7.82 14.49 5.71
C HIS A 231 8.52 13.47 4.81
N ALA A 232 9.03 13.94 3.66
CA ALA A 232 9.60 13.11 2.59
C ALA A 232 10.71 12.15 3.08
N ARG A 233 11.65 12.61 3.91
CA ARG A 233 12.77 11.78 4.40
C ARG A 233 12.29 10.54 5.15
N LEU A 234 11.30 10.70 6.02
CA LEU A 234 10.74 9.60 6.81
C LEU A 234 9.94 8.67 5.91
N LEU A 235 9.16 9.22 4.99
CA LEU A 235 8.40 8.44 4.03
C LEU A 235 9.32 7.57 3.16
N ASP A 236 10.39 8.14 2.61
CA ASP A 236 11.37 7.44 1.79
C ASP A 236 12.09 6.34 2.57
N THR A 237 12.53 6.63 3.80
CA THR A 237 13.14 5.63 4.69
C THR A 237 12.15 4.48 4.96
N MET A 238 10.90 4.78 5.31
CA MET A 238 9.90 3.76 5.60
C MET A 238 9.51 2.94 4.35
N ILE A 239 9.41 3.55 3.17
CA ILE A 239 9.18 2.86 1.90
C ILE A 239 10.36 1.93 1.58
N ALA A 240 11.60 2.39 1.78
CA ALA A 240 12.79 1.57 1.57
C ALA A 240 12.83 0.36 2.51
N LEU A 241 12.51 0.56 3.79
CA LEU A 241 12.41 -0.51 4.79
C LEU A 241 11.32 -1.51 4.41
N LEU A 242 10.14 -1.02 4.02
CA LEU A 242 9.04 -1.88 3.60
C LEU A 242 9.41 -2.69 2.35
N ARG A 243 10.06 -2.10 1.35
CA ARG A 243 10.58 -2.81 0.17
C ARG A 243 11.54 -3.94 0.55
N GLN A 244 12.42 -3.73 1.52
CA GLN A 244 13.30 -4.79 2.02
C GLN A 244 12.50 -5.93 2.67
N LEU A 245 11.50 -5.60 3.48
CA LEU A 245 10.65 -6.57 4.18
C LEU A 245 9.74 -7.38 3.25
N MET A 246 9.25 -6.76 2.17
CA MET A 246 8.44 -7.43 1.15
C MET A 246 9.19 -8.62 0.53
N SER A 247 10.50 -8.46 0.30
CA SER A 247 11.34 -9.55 -0.23
C SER A 247 11.50 -10.72 0.74
N VAL A 248 11.20 -10.54 2.02
CA VAL A 248 11.33 -11.58 3.05
C VAL A 248 9.99 -12.24 3.34
N SER A 249 8.92 -11.46 3.48
CA SER A 249 7.60 -11.99 3.88
C SER A 249 6.46 -11.45 3.03
N LEU A 250 5.57 -12.37 2.66
CA LEU A 250 4.36 -12.09 1.91
C LEU A 250 3.38 -11.20 2.69
N HIS A 251 3.39 -11.30 4.02
CA HIS A 251 2.64 -10.41 4.90
C HIS A 251 2.99 -8.93 4.75
N PHE A 252 4.26 -8.60 4.51
CA PHE A 252 4.68 -7.22 4.23
C PHE A 252 4.42 -6.82 2.78
N SER A 253 4.42 -7.78 1.85
CA SER A 253 3.95 -7.57 0.47
C SER A 253 2.47 -7.17 0.42
N TYR A 254 1.62 -7.84 1.19
CA TYR A 254 0.21 -7.45 1.34
C TYR A 254 0.07 -6.07 2.01
N LEU A 255 0.81 -5.81 3.11
CA LEU A 255 0.78 -4.50 3.77
C LEU A 255 1.16 -3.37 2.80
N ALA A 256 2.21 -3.58 2.00
CA ALA A 256 2.65 -2.62 1.01
C ALA A 256 1.61 -2.38 -0.08
N MET A 257 0.93 -3.44 -0.54
CA MET A 257 -0.16 -3.36 -1.50
C MET A 257 -1.32 -2.51 -0.94
N SER A 258 -1.77 -2.81 0.28
CA SER A 258 -2.85 -2.08 0.93
C SER A 258 -2.50 -0.62 1.21
N LEU A 259 -1.28 -0.32 1.68
CA LEU A 259 -0.83 1.06 1.90
C LEU A 259 -0.66 1.84 0.60
N ALA A 260 -0.19 1.20 -0.48
CA ALA A 260 -0.06 1.83 -1.78
C ALA A 260 -1.42 2.18 -2.42
N ASP A 261 -2.45 1.40 -2.10
CA ASP A 261 -3.81 1.69 -2.53
C ASP A 261 -4.46 2.78 -1.67
N GLU A 262 -4.25 2.73 -0.35
CA GLU A 262 -4.80 3.71 0.60
C GLU A 262 -4.21 5.12 0.41
N LEU A 263 -2.88 5.20 0.25
CA LEU A 263 -2.14 6.46 0.21
C LEU A 263 -1.70 6.89 -1.20
N ASP A 264 -2.17 6.17 -2.23
CA ASP A 264 -1.80 6.37 -3.64
C ASP A 264 -0.27 6.41 -3.90
N LEU A 265 0.49 5.57 -3.17
CA LEU A 265 1.96 5.52 -3.28
C LEU A 265 2.37 4.78 -4.56
N ARG A 266 2.50 5.53 -5.66
CA ARG A 266 2.86 5.01 -6.99
C ARG A 266 4.11 4.13 -6.96
N ASP A 267 5.18 4.60 -6.31
CA ASP A 267 6.46 3.90 -6.24
C ASP A 267 6.40 2.55 -5.52
N LEU A 268 5.46 2.39 -4.58
CA LEU A 268 5.27 1.16 -3.82
C LEU A 268 4.33 0.20 -4.55
N ARG A 269 3.28 0.72 -5.21
CA ARG A 269 2.24 -0.05 -5.90
C ARG A 269 2.81 -1.09 -6.85
N GLY A 270 3.61 -0.67 -7.81
CA GLY A 270 4.13 -1.56 -8.86
C GLY A 270 4.93 -2.72 -8.28
N ALA A 271 5.81 -2.42 -7.32
CA ALA A 271 6.63 -3.41 -6.64
C ALA A 271 5.79 -4.39 -5.80
N ALA A 272 4.80 -3.89 -5.05
CA ALA A 272 3.97 -4.69 -4.17
C ALA A 272 3.09 -5.68 -4.95
N TYR A 273 2.38 -5.18 -5.96
CA TYR A 273 1.53 -6.03 -6.80
C TYR A 273 2.34 -7.07 -7.58
N MET A 274 3.53 -6.70 -8.07
CA MET A 274 4.40 -7.65 -8.76
C MET A 274 4.93 -8.74 -7.82
N GLU A 275 5.34 -8.40 -6.60
CA GLU A 275 5.84 -9.37 -5.62
C GLU A 275 4.75 -10.38 -5.24
N VAL A 276 3.52 -9.90 -4.99
CA VAL A 276 2.35 -10.74 -4.71
C VAL A 276 2.07 -11.67 -5.89
N LEU A 277 2.07 -11.15 -7.13
CA LEU A 277 1.81 -11.92 -8.34
C LEU A 277 2.86 -13.01 -8.61
N GLN A 278 4.11 -12.80 -8.19
CA GLN A 278 5.20 -13.75 -8.40
C GLN A 278 5.29 -14.84 -7.31
N ARG A 279 4.87 -14.54 -6.07
CA ARG A 279 5.13 -15.39 -4.90
C ARG A 279 3.90 -16.01 -4.27
N SER A 280 2.70 -15.64 -4.71
CA SER A 280 1.46 -16.10 -4.10
C SER A 280 0.43 -16.57 -5.11
N VAL A 281 -0.48 -17.43 -4.65
CA VAL A 281 -1.79 -17.62 -5.28
C VAL A 281 -2.79 -16.77 -4.50
N PHE A 282 -3.57 -15.93 -5.18
CA PHE A 282 -4.51 -15.03 -4.50
C PHE A 282 -5.96 -15.51 -4.66
N ILE A 283 -6.73 -15.43 -3.58
CA ILE A 283 -8.15 -15.84 -3.50
C ILE A 283 -8.97 -14.64 -3.00
N CYS A 284 -10.19 -14.49 -3.52
CA CYS A 284 -11.14 -13.49 -3.01
C CYS A 284 -11.90 -14.09 -1.83
N GLY A 285 -11.90 -13.43 -0.67
CA GLY A 285 -12.50 -13.93 0.58
C GLY A 285 -14.05 -13.99 0.61
N GLN A 286 -14.71 -14.09 -0.53
CA GLN A 286 -16.16 -14.31 -0.62
C GLN A 286 -16.41 -15.70 -1.21
N ASP A 287 -16.33 -16.72 -0.36
CA ASP A 287 -16.98 -17.99 -0.64
C ASP A 287 -18.46 -17.85 -0.25
N ASP A 288 -19.38 -18.32 -1.10
CA ASP A 288 -20.84 -18.33 -0.86
C ASP A 288 -21.23 -19.17 0.39
N GLU A 289 -20.28 -19.83 1.05
CA GLU A 289 -20.47 -20.67 2.23
C GLU A 289 -19.76 -20.10 3.47
N GLY A 290 -20.37 -19.13 4.14
CA GLY A 290 -20.43 -18.99 5.62
C GLY A 290 -19.15 -18.79 6.47
N GLU A 291 -17.94 -19.13 6.02
CA GLU A 291 -16.68 -18.89 6.73
C GLU A 291 -15.89 -17.77 6.02
N GLY A 292 -16.13 -16.52 6.43
CA GLY A 292 -15.45 -15.36 5.85
C GLY A 292 -13.96 -15.37 6.16
N LEU A 293 -13.12 -15.68 5.17
CA LEU A 293 -11.67 -15.53 5.26
C LEU A 293 -11.31 -14.05 5.44
N LEU A 294 -10.37 -13.75 6.35
CA LEU A 294 -9.98 -12.37 6.62
C LEU A 294 -8.97 -11.88 5.57
N GLU A 295 -9.18 -10.65 5.08
CA GLU A 295 -8.26 -10.03 4.11
C GLU A 295 -6.83 -9.93 4.69
N GLY A 296 -5.84 -10.34 3.91
CA GLY A 296 -4.44 -10.37 4.33
C GLY A 296 -4.00 -11.62 5.11
N GLU A 297 -4.91 -12.58 5.30
CA GLU A 297 -4.52 -13.92 5.75
C GLU A 297 -3.67 -14.62 4.70
N VAL A 298 -2.60 -15.26 5.19
CA VAL A 298 -1.67 -16.05 4.38
C VAL A 298 -1.79 -17.49 4.84
N GLN A 299 -2.27 -18.36 3.96
CA GLN A 299 -2.35 -19.80 4.21
C GLN A 299 -1.14 -20.46 3.58
N GLU A 300 -0.29 -21.06 4.41
CA GLU A 300 0.90 -21.78 3.97
C GLU A 300 0.48 -23.07 3.23
N SER A 301 1.07 -23.30 2.06
CA SER A 301 0.82 -24.51 1.28
C SER A 301 2.06 -25.40 1.35
N SER A 302 1.93 -26.63 1.86
CA SER A 302 3.03 -27.58 2.02
C SER A 302 3.70 -28.01 0.71
N GLU A 303 3.01 -27.86 -0.43
CA GLU A 303 3.48 -28.32 -1.75
C GLU A 303 3.40 -27.23 -2.84
N GLY A 304 3.18 -25.96 -2.49
CA GLY A 304 2.86 -24.89 -3.45
C GLY A 304 3.27 -23.48 -3.00
N LEU A 305 2.86 -22.48 -3.78
CA LEU A 305 2.97 -21.07 -3.36
C LEU A 305 1.95 -20.79 -2.25
N ASP A 306 2.30 -19.88 -1.35
CA ASP A 306 1.42 -19.42 -0.28
C ASP A 306 0.13 -18.81 -0.87
N ARG A 307 -1.00 -19.07 -0.20
CA ARG A 307 -2.29 -18.51 -0.61
C ARG A 307 -2.56 -17.22 0.15
N LEU A 308 -2.84 -16.14 -0.55
CA LEU A 308 -3.15 -14.82 0.01
C LEU A 308 -4.62 -14.47 -0.21
N VAL A 309 -5.32 -14.12 0.86
CA VAL A 309 -6.69 -13.61 0.78
C VAL A 309 -6.64 -12.11 0.46
N VAL A 310 -7.24 -11.71 -0.67
CA VAL A 310 -7.25 -10.31 -1.16
C VAL A 310 -8.68 -9.81 -1.35
N SER A 311 -8.84 -8.49 -1.35
CA SER A 311 -10.12 -7.86 -1.66
C SER A 311 -10.48 -8.00 -3.15
N ARG A 312 -11.76 -7.83 -3.49
CA ARG A 312 -12.22 -7.91 -4.90
C ARG A 312 -11.57 -6.85 -5.80
N SER A 313 -11.35 -5.64 -5.29
CA SER A 313 -10.67 -4.57 -6.05
C SER A 313 -9.19 -4.91 -6.28
N GLN A 314 -8.50 -5.43 -5.26
CA GLN A 314 -7.12 -5.90 -5.37
C GLN A 314 -7.00 -7.08 -6.34
N GLN A 315 -7.94 -8.02 -6.30
CA GLN A 315 -8.00 -9.14 -7.25
C GLN A 315 -8.14 -8.66 -8.70
N LEU A 316 -9.05 -7.72 -8.97
CA LEU A 316 -9.21 -7.14 -10.29
C LEU A 316 -7.94 -6.43 -10.78
N ARG A 317 -7.24 -5.70 -9.90
CA ARG A 317 -5.96 -5.06 -10.21
C ARG A 317 -4.84 -6.06 -10.49
N LEU A 318 -4.76 -7.15 -9.73
CA LEU A 318 -3.80 -8.24 -9.97
C LEU A 318 -4.05 -8.91 -11.34
N LEU A 319 -5.29 -9.24 -11.65
CA LEU A 319 -5.66 -9.90 -12.92
C LEU A 319 -5.48 -8.97 -14.13
N SER A 320 -5.92 -7.71 -14.03
CA SER A 320 -5.73 -6.72 -15.10
C SER A 320 -4.26 -6.41 -15.32
N GLY A 321 -3.47 -6.25 -14.25
CA GLY A 321 -2.03 -6.09 -14.31
C GLY A 321 -1.33 -7.29 -14.95
N TYR A 322 -1.70 -8.52 -14.56
CA TYR A 322 -1.20 -9.74 -15.19
C TYR A 322 -1.46 -9.76 -16.69
N HIS A 323 -2.69 -9.45 -17.11
CA HIS A 323 -3.08 -9.42 -18.52
C HIS A 323 -2.31 -8.37 -19.30
N ARG A 324 -2.23 -7.12 -18.79
CA ARG A 324 -1.51 -6.02 -19.45
C ARG A 324 -0.02 -6.31 -19.59
N LEU A 325 0.62 -6.83 -18.54
CA LEU A 325 2.04 -7.21 -18.58
C LEU A 325 2.31 -8.38 -19.53
N SER A 326 1.43 -9.38 -19.55
CA SER A 326 1.53 -10.52 -20.48
C SER A 326 1.40 -10.06 -21.93
N LYS A 327 0.44 -9.17 -22.22
CA LYS A 327 0.28 -8.53 -23.53
C LYS A 327 1.49 -7.66 -23.92
N ALA A 328 2.07 -6.93 -22.97
CA ALA A 328 3.29 -6.16 -23.19
C ALA A 328 4.47 -7.06 -23.58
N TRP A 329 4.61 -8.20 -22.90
CA TRP A 329 5.60 -9.21 -23.28
C TRP A 329 5.35 -9.79 -24.69
N GLU A 330 4.10 -10.08 -25.03
CA GLU A 330 3.73 -10.57 -26.37
C GLU A 330 4.10 -9.58 -27.48
N ARG A 331 3.91 -8.28 -27.25
CA ARG A 331 4.36 -7.22 -28.16
C ARG A 331 5.89 -7.20 -28.28
N LEU A 332 6.61 -7.27 -27.15
CA LEU A 332 8.08 -7.23 -27.10
C LEU A 332 8.74 -8.45 -27.76
N ARG A 333 8.15 -9.64 -27.62
CA ARG A 333 8.69 -10.85 -28.25
C ARG A 333 8.40 -10.93 -29.75
N ALA A 334 7.35 -10.25 -30.22
CA ALA A 334 6.93 -10.29 -31.63
C ALA A 334 7.86 -9.47 -32.52
N VAL A 335 8.33 -8.33 -32.03
CA VAL A 335 9.17 -7.39 -32.79
C VAL A 335 10.49 -7.16 -32.04
N PRO A 336 11.67 -7.38 -32.68
CA PRO A 336 12.95 -7.01 -32.11
C PRO A 336 13.02 -5.54 -31.71
N LEU A 337 13.69 -5.24 -30.61
CA LEU A 337 13.85 -3.84 -30.18
C LEU A 337 14.61 -3.05 -31.26
N PRO A 338 14.11 -1.87 -31.66
CA PRO A 338 14.83 -1.02 -32.59
C PRO A 338 16.11 -0.50 -31.92
N PHE A 339 17.20 -0.44 -32.68
CA PHE A 339 18.45 0.20 -32.26
C PHE A 339 19.03 1.03 -33.41
N ASP A 340 19.73 2.10 -33.07
CA ASP A 340 20.40 2.95 -34.05
C ASP A 340 21.77 2.37 -34.41
N HIS A 341 22.06 2.29 -35.71
CA HIS A 341 23.38 1.87 -36.18
C HIS A 341 24.42 2.93 -35.86
N ALA A 342 25.58 2.48 -35.38
CA ALA A 342 26.72 3.37 -35.18
C ALA A 342 27.24 3.92 -36.53
N PRO A 343 27.80 5.14 -36.58
CA PRO A 343 28.37 5.71 -37.81
C PRO A 343 29.45 4.82 -38.45
N SER A 344 30.22 4.11 -37.62
CA SER A 344 31.23 3.11 -38.01
C SER A 344 30.64 1.92 -38.78
N CYS A 345 29.42 1.49 -38.44
CA CYS A 345 28.68 0.45 -39.16
C CYS A 345 28.09 0.98 -40.48
N GLY A 346 27.64 2.23 -40.51
CA GLY A 346 27.18 2.88 -41.75
C GLY A 346 28.30 3.00 -42.79
N ALA A 347 29.52 3.31 -42.34
CA ALA A 347 30.69 3.41 -43.23
C ALA A 347 31.08 2.09 -43.91
N THR A 348 30.67 0.94 -43.37
CA THR A 348 31.03 -0.39 -43.88
C THR A 348 29.92 -1.07 -44.69
N TRP A 349 28.79 -0.39 -44.95
CA TRP A 349 27.61 -0.95 -45.63
C TRP A 349 27.07 -2.25 -45.00
N HIS A 350 27.40 -2.50 -43.72
CA HIS A 350 27.10 -3.76 -43.01
C HIS A 350 25.86 -3.67 -42.11
N GLN A 351 25.06 -2.62 -42.27
CA GLN A 351 23.87 -2.36 -41.44
C GLN A 351 22.86 -3.51 -41.52
N HIS A 352 22.63 -4.04 -42.72
CA HIS A 352 21.69 -5.15 -42.92
C HIS A 352 22.12 -6.41 -42.15
N GLY A 353 23.41 -6.75 -42.17
CA GLY A 353 23.95 -7.90 -41.44
C GLY A 353 23.81 -7.74 -39.92
N CYS A 354 24.03 -6.54 -39.39
CA CYS A 354 23.82 -6.24 -37.97
C CYS A 354 22.33 -6.35 -37.58
N THR A 355 21.42 -5.81 -38.37
CA THR A 355 19.97 -5.88 -38.12
C THR A 355 19.44 -7.31 -38.22
N GLN A 356 19.91 -8.08 -39.20
CA GLN A 356 19.54 -9.49 -39.35
C GLN A 356 20.04 -10.32 -38.16
N SER A 357 21.33 -10.18 -37.80
CA SER A 357 21.92 -10.88 -36.65
C SER A 357 21.17 -10.59 -35.35
N TRP A 358 20.79 -9.32 -35.14
CA TRP A 358 19.96 -8.91 -34.00
C TRP A 358 18.57 -9.53 -34.02
N SER A 359 17.91 -9.56 -35.19
CA SER A 359 16.57 -10.13 -35.35
C SER A 359 16.56 -11.64 -35.11
N GLU A 360 17.57 -12.35 -35.59
CA GLU A 360 17.76 -13.78 -35.36
C GLU A 360 18.01 -14.08 -33.88
N PHE A 361 18.93 -13.34 -33.25
CA PHE A 361 19.19 -13.43 -31.81
C PHE A 361 17.91 -13.21 -31.00
N TRP A 362 17.16 -12.14 -31.29
CA TRP A 362 15.94 -11.80 -30.55
C TRP A 362 14.87 -12.90 -30.70
N LYS A 363 14.64 -13.37 -31.92
CA LYS A 363 13.66 -14.41 -32.22
C LYS A 363 13.99 -15.74 -31.53
N GLU A 364 15.27 -16.10 -31.47
CA GLU A 364 15.73 -17.32 -30.80
C GLU A 364 15.65 -17.17 -29.28
N LYS A 365 16.26 -16.13 -28.70
CA LYS A 365 16.42 -16.01 -27.25
C LYS A 365 15.13 -15.65 -26.51
N THR A 366 14.17 -14.96 -27.14
CA THR A 366 12.84 -14.74 -26.56
C THR A 366 12.03 -16.03 -26.39
N ARG A 367 12.45 -17.13 -27.02
CA ARG A 367 11.83 -18.47 -26.92
C ARG A 367 12.70 -19.47 -26.15
N ALA A 368 13.82 -19.03 -25.57
CA ALA A 368 14.67 -19.90 -24.78
C ALA A 368 13.98 -20.38 -23.50
N ASP A 369 14.26 -21.60 -23.06
CA ASP A 369 13.67 -22.21 -21.86
C ASP A 369 13.84 -21.35 -20.61
N GLY A 370 15.00 -20.68 -20.47
CA GLY A 370 15.25 -19.74 -19.38
C GLY A 370 14.26 -18.57 -19.32
N VAL A 371 13.79 -18.08 -20.47
CA VAL A 371 12.80 -17.00 -20.57
C VAL A 371 11.38 -17.55 -20.35
N LEU A 372 11.07 -18.72 -20.92
CA LEU A 372 9.76 -19.34 -20.81
C LEU A 372 9.47 -19.92 -19.43
N SER A 373 10.50 -20.28 -18.66
CA SER A 373 10.36 -20.75 -17.27
C SER A 373 9.82 -19.68 -16.31
N LEU A 374 10.03 -18.40 -16.63
CA LEU A 374 9.47 -17.28 -15.88
C LEU A 374 8.00 -17.06 -16.25
N GLY A 375 7.18 -16.57 -15.30
CA GLY A 375 5.77 -16.25 -15.57
C GLY A 375 5.60 -15.21 -16.69
N ALA A 376 4.48 -15.28 -17.42
CA ALA A 376 4.21 -14.40 -18.56
C ALA A 376 4.26 -12.91 -18.23
N ALA A 377 3.78 -12.54 -17.05
CA ALA A 377 3.79 -11.17 -16.53
C ALA A 377 5.16 -10.71 -15.99
N ASN A 378 6.16 -11.60 -15.80
CA ASN A 378 7.50 -11.21 -15.34
C ASN A 378 8.36 -10.70 -16.50
N VAL A 379 7.90 -9.62 -17.14
CA VAL A 379 8.53 -9.00 -18.32
C VAL A 379 9.96 -8.55 -18.01
N VAL A 380 10.15 -7.91 -16.85
CA VAL A 380 11.45 -7.42 -16.39
C VAL A 380 12.43 -8.57 -16.19
N GLY A 381 12.03 -9.64 -15.50
CA GLY A 381 12.88 -10.83 -15.31
C GLY A 381 13.25 -11.49 -16.63
N ARG A 382 12.31 -11.59 -17.57
CA ARG A 382 12.55 -12.13 -18.92
C ARG A 382 13.57 -11.31 -19.70
N LEU A 383 13.48 -9.98 -19.66
CA LEU A 383 14.45 -9.10 -20.30
C LEU A 383 15.84 -9.20 -19.66
N HIS A 384 15.94 -9.37 -18.33
CA HIS A 384 17.22 -9.62 -17.67
C HIS A 384 17.85 -10.96 -18.09
N VAL A 385 17.05 -12.01 -18.31
CA VAL A 385 17.56 -13.28 -18.86
C VAL A 385 18.08 -13.07 -20.28
N ILE A 386 17.34 -12.35 -21.14
CA ILE A 386 17.81 -12.03 -22.50
C ILE A 386 19.11 -11.23 -22.46
N LEU A 387 19.22 -10.24 -21.57
CA LEU A 387 20.44 -9.45 -21.39
C LEU A 387 21.63 -10.33 -21.00
N LYS A 388 21.44 -11.28 -20.08
CA LYS A 388 22.49 -12.24 -19.69
C LYS A 388 22.89 -13.13 -20.86
N GLU A 389 21.93 -13.60 -21.65
CA GLU A 389 22.22 -14.38 -22.86
C GLU A 389 22.92 -13.54 -23.95
N PHE A 390 22.59 -12.25 -24.06
CA PHE A 390 23.25 -11.32 -24.98
C PHE A 390 24.71 -11.03 -24.58
N ASP A 391 24.99 -10.97 -23.29
CA ASP A 391 26.36 -10.82 -22.79
C ASP A 391 27.19 -12.10 -23.04
N LYS A 392 26.59 -13.29 -22.88
CA LYS A 392 27.22 -14.58 -23.21
C LYS A 392 27.40 -14.81 -24.70
N TRP A 393 26.58 -14.17 -25.54
CA TRP A 393 26.61 -14.32 -27.00
C TRP A 393 27.98 -13.94 -27.62
N GLY A 394 28.89 -13.33 -26.85
CA GLY A 394 30.30 -13.14 -27.23
C GLY A 394 30.48 -12.16 -28.40
N SER A 395 31.63 -12.19 -29.07
CA SER A 395 31.79 -11.52 -30.37
C SER A 395 31.00 -12.31 -31.41
N ALA A 396 29.71 -12.02 -31.52
CA ALA A 396 28.91 -12.46 -32.66
C ALA A 396 29.67 -12.04 -33.93
N THR A 397 30.08 -13.01 -34.74
CA THR A 397 30.95 -12.80 -35.92
C THR A 397 30.37 -11.85 -36.96
N TYR A 398 29.11 -11.43 -36.79
CA TYR A 398 28.34 -10.69 -37.78
C TYR A 398 27.74 -9.37 -37.27
N MET A 399 27.88 -9.01 -35.98
CA MET A 399 27.39 -7.73 -35.45
C MET A 399 28.54 -6.80 -35.07
N HIS A 400 28.53 -5.58 -35.63
CA HIS A 400 29.52 -4.55 -35.32
C HIS A 400 29.50 -4.23 -33.81
N HIS A 401 30.69 -4.09 -33.20
CA HIS A 401 30.83 -3.87 -31.76
C HIS A 401 29.99 -2.68 -31.24
N ASP A 402 30.05 -1.54 -31.92
CA ASP A 402 29.29 -0.35 -31.51
C ASP A 402 27.77 -0.53 -31.65
N CYS A 403 27.31 -1.24 -32.69
CA CYS A 403 25.89 -1.61 -32.83
C CYS A 403 25.46 -2.58 -31.72
N LYS A 404 26.35 -3.48 -31.30
CA LYS A 404 26.11 -4.38 -30.17
C LYS A 404 25.94 -3.59 -28.88
N SER A 405 26.78 -2.58 -28.64
CA SER A 405 26.64 -1.67 -27.49
C SER A 405 25.33 -0.87 -27.56
N ALA A 406 24.91 -0.43 -28.73
CA ALA A 406 23.62 0.24 -28.93
C ALA A 406 22.44 -0.69 -28.59
N ALA A 407 22.41 -1.91 -29.14
CA ALA A 407 21.37 -2.90 -28.84
C ALA A 407 21.34 -3.30 -27.35
N LYS A 408 22.50 -3.40 -26.69
CA LYS A 408 22.56 -3.61 -25.23
C LYS A 408 21.87 -2.47 -24.48
N ARG A 409 22.13 -1.22 -24.90
CA ARG A 409 21.54 -0.03 -24.30
C ARG A 409 20.01 -0.02 -24.46
N THR A 410 19.50 -0.40 -25.63
CA THR A 410 18.05 -0.45 -25.87
C THR A 410 17.33 -1.50 -25.02
N ILE A 411 17.99 -2.63 -24.69
CA ILE A 411 17.45 -3.60 -23.71
C ILE A 411 17.38 -2.96 -22.32
N LEU A 412 18.45 -2.31 -21.87
CA LEU A 412 18.52 -1.65 -20.55
C LEU A 412 17.50 -0.52 -20.42
N GLU A 413 17.37 0.33 -21.44
CA GLU A 413 16.38 1.40 -21.52
C GLU A 413 14.95 0.83 -21.48
N THR A 414 14.71 -0.30 -22.16
CA THR A 414 13.41 -0.98 -22.12
C THR A 414 13.11 -1.57 -20.75
N ILE A 415 14.11 -2.16 -20.08
CA ILE A 415 13.98 -2.65 -18.70
C ILE A 415 13.59 -1.50 -17.77
N GLN A 416 14.32 -0.38 -17.82
CA GLN A 416 14.07 0.78 -16.99
C GLN A 416 12.68 1.38 -17.27
N ARG A 417 12.32 1.57 -18.53
CA ARG A 417 11.00 2.07 -18.94
C ARG A 417 9.85 1.22 -18.39
N ILE A 418 9.99 -0.11 -18.39
CA ILE A 418 8.94 -1.01 -17.86
C ILE A 418 8.92 -0.99 -16.33
N GLN A 419 10.08 -0.86 -15.67
CA GLN A 419 10.15 -0.69 -14.22
C GLN A 419 9.48 0.62 -13.77
N ASP A 420 9.75 1.72 -14.46
CA ASP A 420 9.17 3.04 -14.17
C ASP A 420 7.66 3.08 -14.44
N ALA A 421 7.20 2.36 -15.47
CA ALA A 421 5.77 2.23 -15.80
C ALA A 421 5.05 1.12 -15.01
N LEU A 422 5.76 0.35 -14.19
CA LEU A 422 5.20 -0.80 -13.46
C LEU A 422 3.95 -0.45 -12.63
N PRO A 423 3.90 0.68 -11.90
CA PRO A 423 2.72 1.07 -11.14
C PRO A 423 1.47 1.27 -12.01
N ASP A 424 1.66 1.72 -13.25
CA ASP A 424 0.55 2.07 -14.15
C ASP A 424 -0.13 0.81 -14.71
N TYR A 425 0.59 -0.30 -14.82
CA TYR A 425 0.00 -1.60 -15.18
C TYR A 425 -1.04 -2.07 -14.17
N PHE A 426 -0.88 -1.72 -12.89
CA PHE A 426 -1.76 -2.13 -11.79
C PHE A 426 -2.77 -1.03 -11.38
N HIS A 427 -2.87 0.05 -12.14
CA HIS A 427 -3.80 1.15 -11.88
C HIS A 427 -5.08 1.05 -12.74
N GLU A 428 -6.23 1.44 -12.21
CA GLU A 428 -7.54 1.22 -12.87
C GLU A 428 -7.66 1.92 -14.23
N SER A 429 -7.01 3.07 -14.42
CA SER A 429 -7.07 3.87 -15.66
C SER A 429 -5.97 3.57 -16.69
N GLY A 430 -5.17 2.52 -16.51
CA GLY A 430 -4.08 2.18 -17.44
C GLY A 430 -4.56 1.69 -18.82
N GLU A 431 -4.72 2.60 -19.79
CA GLU A 431 -4.78 2.26 -21.21
C GLU A 431 -3.36 2.26 -21.80
N TYR A 432 -2.84 1.08 -22.19
CA TYR A 432 -1.54 0.93 -22.87
C TYR A 432 -1.54 -0.20 -23.92
#